data_AF-A0AAX6FRZ7-F1
#
_entry.id   AF-A0AAX6FRZ7-F1
#
_cell.length_a   1.000
_cell.length_b   1.000
_cell.length_c   1.000
_cell.angle_alpha   90.00
_cell.angle_beta   90.00
_cell.angle_gamma   90.00
#
_symmetry.space_group_name_H-M   'P 1'
#
loop_
_entity.id
_entity.type
_entity.pdbx_description
1 polymer ?
#
loop_
_entity_poly.entity_id
_entity_poly.type
_entity_poly.pdbx_seq_one_letter_code
_entity_poly.pdbx_strand_id
1 'polypeptide(L)'
;MQRSTSLRMRSTRKGGSKNALENYSYNMRNTIKDEKIASKLPAEDKKKIEDAIDEAIQWLDSNQLAEADEFDDKMKELEGLCNPIIAKMYQCAGADMASGMDEDGPSAGSSGAGPKIEEVD
;
A
#
# COMPACT_ATOMS: atom_id res chain seq x y z
N MET A 1 -5.91 8.19 39.43
CA MET A 1 -6.65 8.06 38.15
C MET A 1 -5.75 8.07 36.91
N GLN A 2 -4.72 8.93 36.80
CA GLN A 2 -3.89 9.05 35.58
C GLN A 2 -3.05 7.81 35.21
N ARG A 3 -2.60 7.03 36.20
CA ARG A 3 -1.76 5.83 35.96
C ARG A 3 -2.51 4.69 35.25
N SER A 4 -3.80 4.51 35.53
CA SER A 4 -4.62 3.47 34.88
C SER A 4 -4.97 3.82 33.43
N THR A 5 -5.12 5.11 33.11
CA THR A 5 -5.40 5.57 31.74
C THR A 5 -4.18 5.42 30.84
N SER A 6 -3.00 5.79 31.36
CA SER A 6 -1.73 5.69 30.61
C SER A 6 -1.35 4.24 30.29
N LEU A 7 -1.59 3.31 31.22
CA LEU A 7 -1.31 1.89 31.00
C LEU A 7 -2.26 1.28 29.95
N ARG A 8 -3.56 1.64 30.00
CA ARG A 8 -4.54 1.20 29.00
C ARG A 8 -4.19 1.71 27.60
N MET A 9 -3.78 2.97 27.46
CA MET A 9 -3.36 3.55 26.18
C MET A 9 -2.12 2.87 25.60
N ARG A 10 -1.15 2.51 26.45
CA ARG A 10 0.07 1.80 26.00
C ARG A 10 -0.27 0.40 25.47
N SER A 11 -1.10 -0.35 26.20
CA SER A 11 -1.52 -1.69 25.77
C SER A 11 -2.36 -1.69 24.49
N THR A 12 -3.23 -0.69 24.30
CA THR A 12 -4.00 -0.57 23.04
C THR A 12 -3.12 -0.20 21.86
N ARG A 13 -2.13 0.69 22.06
CA ARG A 13 -1.19 1.07 21.00
C ARG A 13 -0.33 -0.11 20.57
N LYS A 14 0.21 -0.84 21.54
CA LYS A 14 0.98 -2.07 21.30
C LYS A 14 0.19 -3.14 20.54
N GLY A 15 -1.03 -3.42 20.98
CA GLY A 15 -1.92 -4.38 20.28
C GLY A 15 -2.23 -3.93 18.85
N GLY A 16 -2.42 -2.62 18.65
CA GLY A 16 -2.61 -2.01 17.33
C GLY A 16 -1.40 -2.17 16.42
N SER A 17 -0.20 -1.79 16.86
CA SER A 17 1.03 -1.90 16.06
C SER A 17 1.35 -3.35 15.71
N LYS A 18 1.18 -4.29 16.66
CA LYS A 18 1.35 -5.73 16.40
C LYS A 18 0.37 -6.22 15.32
N ASN A 19 -0.92 -5.91 15.49
CA ASN A 19 -1.95 -6.33 14.54
C ASN A 19 -1.76 -5.70 13.15
N ALA A 20 -1.25 -4.47 13.09
CA ALA A 20 -0.91 -3.82 11.83
C ALA A 20 0.22 -4.56 11.11
N LEU A 21 1.33 -4.88 11.80
CA LEU A 21 2.45 -5.62 11.22
C LEU A 21 2.05 -7.02 10.76
N GLU A 22 1.26 -7.72 11.56
CA GLU A 22 0.76 -9.05 11.22
C GLU A 22 -0.11 -9.00 9.96
N ASN A 23 -1.12 -8.11 9.93
CA ASN A 23 -1.99 -7.96 8.76
C ASN A 23 -1.23 -7.50 7.51
N TYR A 24 -0.28 -6.56 7.65
CA TYR A 24 0.51 -6.08 6.51
C TYR A 24 1.37 -7.21 5.95
N SER A 25 2.05 -7.96 6.81
CA SER A 25 2.90 -9.10 6.42
C SER A 25 2.10 -10.14 5.63
N TYR A 26 0.94 -10.56 6.14
CA TYR A 26 0.10 -11.55 5.44
C TYR A 26 -0.52 -11.01 4.15
N ASN A 27 -1.02 -9.77 4.15
CA ASN A 27 -1.57 -9.14 2.95
C ASN A 27 -0.50 -9.04 1.86
N MET A 28 0.69 -8.54 2.20
CA MET A 28 1.77 -8.39 1.24
C MET A 28 2.24 -9.74 0.69
N ARG A 29 2.30 -10.77 1.53
CA ARG A 29 2.66 -12.13 1.12
C ARG A 29 1.71 -12.65 0.05
N ASN A 30 0.41 -12.40 0.24
CA ASN A 30 -0.61 -12.79 -0.73
C ASN A 30 -0.48 -11.96 -2.01
N THR A 31 -0.25 -10.64 -1.89
CA THR A 31 -0.07 -9.76 -3.05
C THR A 31 1.10 -10.19 -3.93
N ILE A 32 2.28 -10.49 -3.37
CA ILE A 32 3.45 -10.89 -4.17
C ILE A 32 3.39 -12.34 -4.68
N LYS A 33 2.50 -13.16 -4.10
CA LYS A 33 2.21 -14.52 -4.57
C LYS A 33 1.13 -14.55 -5.65
N ASP A 34 0.35 -13.49 -5.80
CA ASP A 34 -0.61 -13.34 -6.88
C ASP A 34 0.12 -13.36 -8.23
N GLU A 35 -0.33 -14.19 -9.17
CA GLU A 35 0.35 -14.37 -10.46
C GLU A 35 0.43 -13.08 -11.29
N LYS A 36 -0.57 -12.20 -11.22
CA LYS A 36 -0.59 -10.92 -11.96
C LYS A 36 0.47 -9.97 -11.45
N ILE A 37 0.79 -10.08 -10.17
CA ILE A 37 1.81 -9.27 -9.50
C ILE A 37 3.18 -9.92 -9.65
N ALA A 38 3.29 -11.22 -9.37
CA ALA A 38 4.52 -11.97 -9.44
C ALA A 38 5.16 -11.92 -10.84
N SER A 39 4.35 -11.88 -11.90
CA SER A 39 4.83 -11.73 -13.28
C SER A 39 5.37 -10.33 -13.61
N LYS A 40 5.00 -9.31 -12.83
CA LYS A 40 5.45 -7.91 -12.99
C LYS A 40 6.66 -7.58 -12.09
N LEU A 41 7.00 -8.45 -11.15
CA LEU A 41 8.14 -8.28 -10.25
C LEU A 41 9.32 -9.15 -10.69
N PRO A 42 10.55 -8.65 -10.59
CA PRO A 42 11.71 -9.51 -10.80
C PRO A 42 11.79 -10.55 -9.67
N ALA A 43 12.23 -11.77 -10.01
CA ALA A 43 12.31 -12.87 -9.06
C ALA A 43 13.17 -12.54 -7.82
N GLU A 44 14.18 -11.69 -7.99
CA GLU A 44 15.06 -11.22 -6.92
C GLU A 44 14.30 -10.33 -5.92
N ASP A 45 13.52 -9.35 -6.40
CA ASP A 45 12.66 -8.48 -5.59
C ASP A 45 11.58 -9.31 -4.87
N LYS A 46 10.96 -10.26 -5.57
CA LYS A 46 9.96 -11.16 -5.01
C LYS A 46 10.53 -11.96 -3.84
N LYS A 47 11.68 -12.62 -4.05
CA LYS A 47 12.34 -13.42 -3.01
C LYS A 47 12.74 -12.54 -1.83
N LYS A 48 13.25 -11.33 -2.07
CA LYS A 48 13.64 -10.40 -1.01
C LYS A 48 12.45 -9.98 -0.13
N ILE A 49 11.28 -9.71 -0.72
CA ILE A 49 10.08 -9.45 0.09
C ILE A 49 9.63 -10.72 0.81
N GLU A 50 9.59 -11.88 0.14
CA GLU A 50 9.16 -13.13 0.79
C GLU A 50 10.01 -13.43 2.03
N ASP A 51 11.34 -13.36 1.91
CA ASP A 51 12.27 -13.50 3.04
C ASP A 51 11.96 -12.46 4.13
N ALA A 52 11.81 -11.16 3.80
CA ALA A 52 11.55 -10.11 4.78
C ALA A 52 10.19 -10.28 5.51
N ILE A 53 9.16 -10.74 4.81
CA ILE A 53 7.85 -11.05 5.40
C ILE A 53 7.98 -12.23 6.36
N ASP A 54 8.62 -13.31 5.92
CA ASP A 54 8.77 -14.51 6.75
C ASP A 54 9.63 -14.17 7.99
N GLU A 55 10.68 -13.34 7.85
CA GLU A 55 11.45 -12.79 8.97
C GLU A 55 10.59 -11.93 9.90
N ALA A 56 9.71 -11.06 9.37
CA ALA A 56 8.82 -10.24 10.18
C ALA A 56 7.81 -11.08 10.96
N ILE A 57 7.25 -12.14 10.37
CA ILE A 57 6.34 -13.08 11.02
C ILE A 57 7.06 -13.87 12.11
N GLN A 58 8.27 -14.39 11.84
CA GLN A 58 9.08 -15.09 12.84
C GLN A 58 9.46 -14.16 14.00
N TRP A 59 9.81 -12.90 13.69
CA TRP A 59 10.09 -11.89 14.69
C TRP A 59 8.85 -11.58 15.52
N LEU A 60 7.66 -11.42 14.91
CA LEU A 60 6.39 -11.23 15.62
C LEU A 60 6.06 -12.37 16.59
N ASP A 61 6.30 -13.61 16.18
CA ASP A 61 6.05 -14.80 17.01
C ASP A 61 7.03 -14.90 18.19
N SER A 62 8.28 -14.53 17.96
CA SER A 62 9.32 -14.49 19.01
C SER A 62 9.20 -13.28 19.94
N ASN A 63 8.65 -12.16 19.45
CA ASN A 63 8.63 -10.86 20.11
C ASN A 63 7.20 -10.39 20.43
N GLN A 64 6.30 -11.31 20.81
CA GLN A 64 4.91 -10.98 21.15
C GLN A 64 4.76 -9.96 22.29
N LEU A 65 5.82 -9.80 23.11
CA LEU A 65 5.89 -8.87 24.22
C LEU A 65 6.71 -7.60 23.92
N ALA A 66 7.15 -7.36 22.69
CA ALA A 66 7.82 -6.12 22.30
C ALA A 66 6.95 -4.87 22.56
N GLU A 67 7.57 -3.70 22.67
CA GLU A 67 6.84 -2.43 22.81
C GLU A 67 6.30 -1.96 21.46
N ALA A 68 5.34 -1.03 21.49
CA ALA A 68 4.72 -0.49 20.27
C ALA A 68 5.75 0.06 19.27
N ASP A 69 6.76 0.78 19.76
CA ASP A 69 7.84 1.34 18.93
C ASP A 69 8.64 0.27 18.17
N GLU A 70 8.89 -0.89 18.78
CA GLU A 70 9.62 -1.98 18.11
C GLU A 70 8.78 -2.59 16.97
N PHE A 71 7.46 -2.73 17.18
CA PHE A 71 6.55 -3.15 16.11
C PHE A 71 6.48 -2.11 14.99
N ASP A 72 6.43 -0.83 15.33
CA ASP A 72 6.44 0.28 14.36
C ASP A 72 7.76 0.32 13.55
N ASP A 73 8.91 0.08 14.18
CA ASP A 73 10.19 0.04 13.47
C ASP A 73 10.30 -1.17 12.53
N LYS A 74 9.84 -2.36 12.98
CA LYS A 74 9.79 -3.54 12.11
C LYS A 74 8.82 -3.34 10.94
N MET A 75 7.72 -2.62 11.16
CA MET A 75 6.81 -2.21 10.09
C MET A 75 7.50 -1.30 9.07
N LYS A 76 8.22 -0.26 9.49
CA LYS A 76 8.96 0.62 8.56
C LYS A 76 10.00 -0.13 7.75
N GLU A 77 10.69 -1.10 8.35
CA GLU A 77 11.66 -1.94 7.64
C GLU A 77 10.99 -2.73 6.52
N LEU A 78 9.85 -3.37 6.83
CA LEU A 78 9.07 -4.13 5.85
C LEU A 78 8.49 -3.22 4.75
N GLU A 79 7.93 -2.06 5.13
CA GLU A 79 7.44 -1.06 4.18
C GLU A 79 8.57 -0.51 3.30
N GLY A 80 9.77 -0.31 3.82
CA GLY A 80 10.93 0.15 3.04
C GLY A 80 11.28 -0.81 1.88
N LEU A 81 11.03 -2.10 2.07
CA LEU A 81 11.21 -3.12 1.04
C LEU A 81 10.00 -3.25 0.11
N CYS A 82 8.78 -3.08 0.65
CA CYS A 82 7.55 -3.26 -0.11
C CYS A 82 7.15 -2.02 -0.94
N ASN A 83 7.36 -0.81 -0.42
CA ASN A 83 7.04 0.47 -1.07
C ASN A 83 7.59 0.61 -2.50
N PRO A 84 8.88 0.33 -2.80
CA PRO A 84 9.37 0.42 -4.18
C PRO A 84 8.65 -0.55 -5.12
N ILE A 85 8.15 -1.66 -4.59
CA ILE A 85 7.49 -2.72 -5.34
C ILE A 85 6.01 -2.39 -5.56
N ILE A 86 5.33 -1.86 -4.53
CA ILE A 86 3.98 -1.29 -4.65
C ILE A 86 4.00 -0.14 -5.67
N ALA A 87 4.99 0.74 -5.63
CA ALA A 87 5.12 1.83 -6.60
C ALA A 87 5.24 1.30 -8.04
N LYS A 88 6.12 0.31 -8.27
CA LYS A 88 6.22 -0.38 -9.57
C LYS A 88 4.89 -1.04 -9.98
N MET A 89 4.15 -1.65 -9.05
CA MET A 89 2.83 -2.24 -9.32
C MET A 89 1.81 -1.18 -9.75
N TYR A 90 1.68 -0.09 -9.01
CA TYR A 90 0.72 0.98 -9.32
C TYR A 90 1.05 1.65 -10.67
N GLN A 91 2.32 1.83 -10.99
CA GLN A 91 2.73 2.31 -12.32
C GLN A 91 2.34 1.33 -13.44
N CYS A 92 2.50 0.03 -13.20
CA CYS A 92 2.14 -1.00 -14.17
C CYS A 92 0.63 -1.33 -14.22
N ALA A 93 -0.14 -0.97 -13.19
CA ALA A 93 -1.59 -1.08 -13.16
C ALA A 93 -2.28 0.18 -13.73
N GLY A 94 -1.68 1.36 -13.57
CA GLY A 94 -2.16 2.60 -14.17
C GLY A 94 -2.08 2.63 -15.70
N ALA A 95 -1.15 1.87 -16.30
CA ALA A 95 -1.05 1.71 -17.75
C ALA A 95 -2.23 0.92 -18.36
N ASP A 96 -2.90 0.07 -17.58
CA ASP A 96 -4.04 -0.73 -18.04
C ASP A 96 -5.34 0.10 -18.05
N MET A 97 -5.42 1.16 -17.23
CA MET A 97 -6.53 2.12 -17.24
C MET A 97 -6.29 3.33 -18.17
N ALA A 98 -5.05 3.57 -18.61
CA ALA A 98 -4.72 4.64 -19.56
C ALA A 98 -4.88 4.23 -21.03
N SER A 99 -5.05 2.93 -21.32
CA SER A 99 -5.24 2.42 -22.69
C SER A 99 -6.70 2.45 -23.16
N GLY A 100 -7.60 3.13 -22.43
CA GLY A 100 -9.00 3.36 -22.82
C GLY A 100 -9.31 4.78 -23.30
N MET A 101 -8.30 5.63 -23.54
CA MET A 101 -8.51 7.03 -23.92
C MET A 101 -7.53 7.51 -24.99
N ASP A 102 -7.47 6.78 -26.10
CA ASP A 102 -7.08 7.29 -27.43
C ASP A 102 -8.06 6.56 -28.38
N GLU A 103 -8.88 7.18 -29.23
CA GLU A 103 -8.51 8.14 -30.26
C GLU A 103 -9.83 8.60 -30.93
N ASP A 104 -10.33 9.80 -30.62
CA ASP A 104 -11.01 10.63 -31.63
C ASP A 104 -10.55 12.07 -31.39
N GLY A 105 -9.53 12.43 -32.17
CA GLY A 105 -8.83 13.69 -32.07
C GLY A 105 -9.69 14.91 -32.43
N PRO A 106 -9.11 16.11 -32.33
CA PRO A 106 -9.83 17.35 -32.63
C PRO A 106 -10.04 17.47 -34.14
N SER A 107 -11.21 17.06 -34.63
CA SER A 107 -11.64 17.42 -35.97
C SER A 107 -12.08 18.90 -35.97
N ALA A 108 -11.17 19.76 -36.41
CA ALA A 108 -11.48 21.11 -36.81
C ALA A 108 -12.46 21.08 -37.99
N GLY A 109 -13.70 21.55 -37.82
CA GLY A 109 -14.64 21.53 -38.95
C GLY A 109 -16.07 21.98 -38.70
N SER A 110 -16.26 23.27 -38.43
CA SER A 110 -17.38 24.09 -38.93
C SER A 110 -18.80 23.96 -38.34
N SER A 111 -19.29 25.13 -37.90
CA SER A 111 -20.65 25.65 -38.03
C SER A 111 -21.76 25.09 -37.11
N GLY A 112 -22.20 25.94 -36.18
CA GLY A 112 -23.47 25.78 -35.47
C GLY A 112 -23.64 26.82 -34.38
N ALA A 113 -24.27 27.94 -34.73
CA ALA A 113 -24.43 29.11 -33.90
C ALA A 113 -25.39 28.91 -32.70
N GLY A 114 -24.96 29.43 -31.54
CA GLY A 114 -25.80 30.15 -30.57
C GLY A 114 -26.40 29.38 -29.38
N PRO A 115 -26.92 30.08 -28.35
CA PRO A 115 -26.57 31.41 -27.85
C PRO A 115 -26.14 31.41 -26.36
N LYS A 116 -25.67 32.58 -25.94
CA LYS A 116 -25.07 32.97 -24.66
C LYS A 116 -26.16 33.23 -23.60
N ILE A 117 -26.01 32.64 -22.41
CA ILE A 117 -26.64 33.05 -21.14
C ILE A 117 -25.55 32.84 -20.06
N GLU A 118 -24.91 33.80 -19.37
CA GLU A 118 -25.41 34.98 -18.61
C GLU A 118 -26.58 34.56 -17.70
N GLU A 119 -26.51 34.55 -16.36
CA GLU A 119 -25.69 35.28 -15.39
C GLU A 119 -25.54 34.45 -14.10
N VAL A 120 -24.52 34.85 -13.36
CA VAL A 120 -24.29 34.56 -11.95
C VAL A 120 -25.08 35.59 -11.13
N ASP A 121 -26.16 35.14 -10.48
CA ASP A 121 -26.62 35.57 -9.15
C ASP A 121 -27.59 34.52 -8.57
#